data_AF-M6RK03-F1
#
_entry.id   AF-M6RK03-F1
#
_cell.length_a   1.000
_cell.length_b   1.000
_cell.length_c   1.000
_cell.angle_alpha   90.00
_cell.angle_beta   90.00
_cell.angle_gamma   90.00
#
_symmetry.space_group_name_H-M   'P 1'
#
loop_
_entity.id
_entity.type
_entity.pdbx_description
1 polymer ?
#
loop_
_entity_poly.entity_id
_entity_poly.type
_entity_poly.pdbx_seq_one_letter_code
_entity_poly.pdbx_strand_id
1 'polypeptide(L)'
;MSIPEEYRSEFYNSFEETLNQMKSLAHPGFKILAMEIEARFKSNQLDSEENPIYLDPPEEFIDVIIDLIHCMPKNFPWFGEAWDFIFEDRLLSLGKKAKRAVPAVIEVMERYNYEDSTRNLATILYNIGCDDIPSLVHELHKENEFYMEEFYDQWSKQAPAVRWAYFLDRFENFPEDFARSEIWEDLLYDSEPGFLVYYENIEKSINRNRIFYAFLKALKNDPQDVPFRFALFYAEKLRNKARKNRENFFQIISEMTEILKLLNVYEKLNSKQKVYLECGIVAKSIEAFLLEKADALD
;
A
#
# COMPACT_ATOMS: atom_id res chain seq x y z
N MET A 1 19.33 -39.05 -8.89
CA MET A 1 20.40 -39.84 -9.55
C MET A 1 21.50 -38.87 -9.90
N SER A 2 22.64 -38.92 -9.22
CA SER A 2 23.76 -38.01 -9.47
C SER A 2 24.75 -38.62 -10.47
N ILE A 3 25.35 -37.77 -11.31
CA ILE A 3 26.47 -38.17 -12.18
C ILE A 3 27.65 -38.56 -11.27
N PRO A 4 28.23 -39.77 -11.39
CA PRO A 4 29.36 -40.18 -10.59
C PRO A 4 30.53 -39.21 -10.76
N GLU A 5 31.20 -38.88 -9.67
CA GLU A 5 32.18 -37.79 -9.59
C GLU A 5 33.31 -37.91 -10.62
N GLU A 6 33.70 -39.15 -10.92
CA GLU A 6 34.72 -39.53 -11.91
C GLU A 6 34.37 -39.19 -13.37
N TYR A 7 33.08 -39.10 -13.72
CA TYR A 7 32.65 -38.78 -15.10
C TYR A 7 32.23 -37.31 -15.28
N ARG A 8 32.16 -36.52 -14.19
CA ARG A 8 31.64 -35.15 -14.26
C ARG A 8 32.45 -34.24 -15.18
N SER A 9 33.76 -34.42 -15.24
CA SER A 9 34.66 -33.65 -16.11
C SER A 9 34.45 -33.97 -17.59
N GLU A 10 34.15 -35.22 -17.94
CA GLU A 10 33.91 -35.67 -19.31
C GLU A 10 32.60 -35.12 -19.87
N PHE A 11 31.56 -35.04 -19.03
CA PHE A 11 30.25 -34.51 -19.43
C PHE A 11 30.15 -32.99 -19.31
N TYR A 12 31.09 -32.31 -18.63
CA TYR A 12 31.02 -30.88 -18.34
C TYR A 12 30.87 -30.04 -19.62
N ASN A 13 31.70 -30.28 -20.64
CA ASN A 13 31.69 -29.49 -21.87
C ASN A 13 30.37 -29.66 -22.65
N SER A 14 29.90 -30.90 -22.79
CA SER A 14 28.62 -31.20 -23.48
C SER A 14 27.42 -30.62 -22.73
N PHE A 15 27.48 -30.65 -21.40
CA PHE A 15 26.46 -30.04 -20.54
C PHE A 15 26.46 -28.51 -20.65
N GLU A 16 27.63 -27.87 -20.62
CA GLU A 16 27.78 -26.42 -20.79
C GLU A 16 27.29 -25.97 -22.18
N GLU A 17 27.63 -26.70 -23.25
CA GLU A 17 27.11 -26.45 -24.59
C GLU A 17 25.58 -26.53 -24.64
N THR A 18 24.99 -27.55 -24.00
CA THR A 18 23.53 -27.71 -23.93
C THR A 18 22.86 -26.56 -23.19
N LEU A 19 23.42 -26.14 -22.06
CA LEU A 19 22.90 -24.99 -21.30
C LEU A 19 23.00 -23.69 -22.10
N ASN A 20 24.10 -23.48 -22.84
CA ASN A 20 24.26 -22.33 -23.71
C ASN A 20 23.25 -22.34 -24.87
N GLN A 21 22.97 -23.50 -25.44
CA GLN A 21 21.90 -23.65 -26.44
C GLN A 21 20.54 -23.31 -25.85
N MET A 22 20.19 -23.81 -24.66
CA MET A 22 18.94 -23.46 -23.98
C MET A 22 18.81 -21.96 -23.72
N LYS A 23 19.88 -21.30 -23.25
CA LYS A 23 19.92 -19.85 -23.02
C LYS A 23 19.74 -19.02 -24.31
N SER A 24 20.06 -19.60 -25.47
CA SER A 24 19.91 -18.95 -26.77
C SER A 24 18.48 -19.04 -27.35
N LEU A 25 17.60 -19.85 -26.76
CA LEU A 25 16.22 -19.98 -27.20
C LEU A 25 15.42 -18.71 -26.86
N ALA A 26 14.48 -18.36 -27.73
CA ALA A 26 13.75 -17.09 -27.65
C ALA A 26 12.81 -16.97 -26.43
N HIS A 27 12.28 -18.09 -25.93
CA HIS A 27 11.33 -18.06 -24.82
C HIS A 27 12.07 -17.97 -23.47
N PRO A 28 11.79 -16.96 -22.61
CA PRO A 28 12.51 -16.72 -21.35
C PRO A 28 12.56 -17.93 -20.41
N GLY A 29 11.52 -18.77 -20.42
CA GLY A 29 11.45 -20.00 -19.63
C GLY A 29 12.62 -20.95 -19.85
N PHE A 30 13.17 -21.07 -21.07
CA PHE A 30 14.35 -21.90 -21.32
C PHE A 30 15.61 -21.36 -20.64
N LYS A 31 15.75 -20.03 -20.64
CA LYS A 31 16.89 -19.36 -20.00
C LYS A 31 16.82 -19.49 -18.47
N ILE A 32 15.64 -19.34 -17.88
CA ILE A 32 15.40 -19.59 -16.44
C ILE A 32 15.80 -21.01 -16.07
N LEU A 33 15.28 -22.02 -16.78
CA LEU A 33 15.61 -23.43 -16.53
C LEU A 33 17.10 -23.69 -16.67
N ALA A 34 17.75 -23.12 -17.69
CA ALA A 34 19.19 -23.27 -17.88
C ALA A 34 19.99 -22.66 -16.71
N MET A 35 19.60 -21.47 -16.22
CA MET A 35 20.25 -20.82 -15.07
C MET A 35 20.04 -21.62 -13.77
N GLU A 36 18.84 -22.16 -13.55
CA GLU A 36 18.51 -23.02 -12.40
C GLU A 36 19.32 -24.33 -12.40
N ILE A 37 19.43 -24.98 -13.56
CA ILE A 37 20.21 -26.21 -13.74
C ILE A 37 21.71 -25.91 -13.53
N GLU A 38 22.21 -24.83 -14.12
CA GLU A 38 23.59 -24.39 -13.97
C GLU A 38 23.95 -24.11 -12.51
N ALA A 39 23.07 -23.45 -11.76
CA ALA A 39 23.29 -23.12 -10.36
C ALA A 39 23.42 -24.39 -9.50
N ARG A 40 22.53 -25.37 -9.69
CA ARG A 40 22.60 -26.68 -9.00
C ARG A 40 23.88 -27.43 -9.33
N PHE A 41 24.31 -27.38 -10.59
CA PHE A 41 25.53 -28.03 -11.03
C PHE A 41 26.77 -27.38 -10.40
N LYS A 42 26.88 -26.04 -10.44
CA LYS A 42 28.02 -25.30 -9.88
C LYS A 42 28.13 -25.43 -8.36
N SER A 43 27.01 -25.53 -7.65
CA SER A 43 27.01 -25.70 -6.19
C SER A 43 27.07 -27.17 -5.74
N ASN A 44 27.06 -28.14 -6.67
CA ASN A 44 26.96 -29.57 -6.38
C ASN A 44 25.73 -29.95 -5.53
N GLN A 45 24.62 -29.21 -5.68
CA GLN A 45 23.36 -29.42 -4.95
C GLN A 45 22.25 -29.93 -5.90
N LEU A 46 22.53 -31.03 -6.61
CA LEU A 46 21.63 -31.57 -7.62
C LEU A 46 20.29 -32.02 -7.03
N ASP A 47 20.31 -32.68 -5.87
CA ASP A 47 19.12 -33.26 -5.21
C ASP A 47 18.52 -32.34 -4.12
N SER A 48 18.93 -31.07 -4.04
CA SER A 48 18.38 -30.11 -3.07
C SER A 48 16.90 -29.83 -3.33
N GLU A 49 16.09 -29.72 -2.29
CA GLU A 49 14.68 -29.32 -2.43
C GLU A 49 14.59 -27.90 -3.03
N GLU A 50 15.33 -26.95 -2.48
CA GLU A 50 15.41 -25.58 -2.99
C GLU A 50 16.58 -25.40 -3.97
N ASN A 51 16.37 -24.58 -5.01
CA ASN A 51 17.44 -24.24 -5.95
C ASN A 51 18.38 -23.20 -5.33
N PRO A 52 19.71 -23.41 -5.34
CA PRO A 52 20.69 -22.45 -4.84
C PRO A 52 20.56 -21.04 -5.43
N ILE A 53 20.07 -20.92 -6.67
CA ILE A 53 19.89 -19.62 -7.32
C ILE A 53 18.94 -18.69 -6.55
N TYR A 54 18.01 -19.23 -5.76
CA TYR A 54 17.07 -18.42 -4.98
C TYR A 54 17.71 -17.82 -3.72
N LEU A 55 18.84 -18.37 -3.25
CA LEU A 55 19.56 -17.86 -2.09
C LEU A 55 20.25 -16.52 -2.43
N ASP A 56 20.88 -16.44 -3.59
CA ASP A 56 21.57 -15.25 -4.10
C ASP A 56 21.36 -15.12 -5.62
N PRO A 57 20.18 -14.63 -6.06
CA PRO A 57 19.83 -14.59 -7.47
C PRO A 57 20.60 -13.47 -8.19
N PRO A 58 21.25 -13.75 -9.34
CA PRO A 58 21.84 -12.71 -10.14
C PRO A 58 20.74 -11.80 -10.71
N GLU A 59 21.04 -10.51 -10.93
CA GLU A 59 20.05 -9.54 -11.44
C GLU A 59 19.43 -10.00 -12.77
N GLU A 60 20.23 -10.57 -13.66
CA GLU A 60 19.78 -11.14 -14.93
C GLU A 60 18.69 -12.21 -14.75
N PHE A 61 18.73 -12.99 -13.67
CA PHE A 61 17.70 -14.01 -13.42
C PHE A 61 16.33 -13.37 -13.17
N ILE A 62 16.31 -12.27 -12.40
CA ILE A 62 15.10 -11.50 -12.14
C ILE A 62 14.59 -10.84 -13.42
N ASP A 63 15.48 -10.30 -14.25
CA ASP A 63 15.11 -9.70 -15.53
C ASP A 63 14.44 -10.71 -16.46
N VAL A 64 14.96 -11.93 -16.55
CA VAL A 64 14.37 -12.98 -17.39
C VAL A 64 13.04 -13.47 -16.82
N ILE A 65 12.85 -13.48 -15.51
CA ILE A 65 11.53 -13.75 -14.89
C ILE A 65 10.54 -12.65 -15.26
N ILE A 66 10.94 -11.38 -15.25
CA ILE A 66 10.10 -10.26 -15.69
C ILE A 66 9.70 -10.43 -17.17
N ASP A 67 10.64 -10.78 -18.04
CA ASP A 67 10.35 -11.09 -19.44
C ASP A 67 9.36 -12.26 -19.60
N LEU A 68 9.49 -13.28 -18.75
CA LEU A 68 8.56 -14.41 -18.72
C LEU A 68 7.15 -13.99 -18.29
N ILE A 69 7.02 -13.11 -17.28
CA ILE A 69 5.72 -12.54 -16.86
C ILE A 69 5.07 -11.82 -18.06
N HIS A 70 5.84 -11.07 -18.85
CA HIS A 70 5.30 -10.39 -20.04
C HIS A 70 4.87 -11.36 -21.15
N CYS A 71 5.39 -12.58 -21.17
CA CYS A 71 4.96 -13.65 -22.08
C CYS A 71 3.63 -14.30 -21.67
N MET A 72 3.08 -13.96 -20.50
CA MET A 72 1.76 -14.43 -20.08
C MET A 72 0.70 -14.08 -21.14
N PRO A 73 -0.24 -15.00 -21.42
CA PRO A 73 -1.20 -14.83 -22.51
C PRO A 73 -2.09 -13.61 -22.31
N LYS A 74 -2.68 -13.10 -23.40
CA LYS A 74 -3.61 -11.96 -23.31
C LYS A 74 -4.87 -12.31 -22.52
N ASN A 75 -5.36 -13.53 -22.69
CA ASN A 75 -6.49 -14.06 -21.94
C ASN A 75 -5.99 -14.79 -20.71
N PHE A 76 -6.75 -14.72 -19.61
CA PHE A 76 -6.43 -15.44 -18.39
C PHE A 76 -6.29 -16.94 -18.67
N PRO A 77 -5.12 -17.56 -18.41
CA PRO A 77 -4.88 -18.95 -18.76
C PRO A 77 -5.58 -19.96 -17.84
N TRP A 78 -6.32 -19.47 -16.84
CA TRP A 78 -6.69 -20.22 -15.64
C TRP A 78 -5.47 -20.62 -14.80
N PHE A 79 -5.72 -20.94 -13.53
CA PHE A 79 -4.67 -21.45 -12.64
C PHE A 79 -4.21 -22.83 -13.14
N GLY A 80 -2.90 -23.07 -13.11
CA GLY A 80 -2.28 -24.29 -13.61
C GLY A 80 -0.79 -24.10 -13.87
N GLU A 81 -0.16 -25.06 -14.55
CA GLU A 81 1.30 -25.18 -14.64
C GLU A 81 2.01 -23.89 -15.06
N ALA A 82 1.50 -23.13 -16.03
CA ALA A 82 2.13 -21.88 -16.46
C ALA A 82 2.04 -20.77 -15.40
N TRP A 83 0.97 -20.75 -14.60
CA TRP A 83 0.80 -19.83 -13.47
C TRP A 83 1.76 -20.21 -12.35
N ASP A 84 1.72 -21.47 -11.93
CA ASP A 84 2.51 -21.99 -10.81
C ASP A 84 4.01 -21.85 -11.11
N PHE A 85 4.39 -22.14 -12.36
CA PHE A 85 5.77 -21.99 -12.83
C PHE A 85 6.33 -20.59 -12.60
N ILE A 86 5.55 -19.53 -12.77
CA ILE A 86 6.02 -18.15 -12.62
C ILE A 86 5.84 -17.67 -11.18
N PHE A 87 4.61 -17.75 -10.68
CA PHE A 87 4.21 -17.06 -9.46
C PHE A 87 4.55 -17.87 -8.22
N GLU A 88 4.23 -19.17 -8.19
CA GLU A 88 4.42 -20.01 -7.01
C GLU A 88 5.86 -20.53 -6.90
N ASP A 89 6.38 -21.15 -7.97
CA ASP A 89 7.68 -21.82 -7.95
C ASP A 89 8.87 -20.85 -7.88
N ARG A 90 8.66 -19.60 -8.30
CA ARG A 90 9.76 -18.64 -8.54
C ARG A 90 9.56 -17.34 -7.78
N LEU A 91 8.49 -16.59 -8.02
CA LEU A 91 8.29 -15.32 -7.33
C LEU A 91 8.12 -15.49 -5.82
N LEU A 92 7.33 -16.47 -5.35
CA LEU A 92 7.22 -16.74 -3.91
C LEU A 92 8.55 -17.22 -3.31
N SER A 93 9.29 -18.11 -4.00
CA SER A 93 10.60 -18.58 -3.51
C SER A 93 11.64 -17.47 -3.43
N LEU A 94 11.61 -16.51 -4.36
CA LEU A 94 12.49 -15.33 -4.32
C LEU A 94 12.07 -14.34 -3.24
N GLY A 95 10.79 -14.27 -2.90
CA GLY A 95 10.23 -13.31 -1.95
C GLY A 95 10.68 -11.89 -2.29
N LYS A 96 11.11 -11.13 -1.27
CA LYS A 96 11.51 -9.71 -1.42
C LYS A 96 12.67 -9.47 -2.39
N LYS A 97 13.46 -10.49 -2.76
CA LYS A 97 14.51 -10.36 -3.78
C LYS A 97 13.91 -10.09 -5.17
N ALA A 98 12.68 -10.52 -5.41
CA ALA A 98 11.93 -10.27 -6.64
C ALA A 98 11.15 -8.95 -6.65
N LYS A 99 11.41 -8.01 -5.72
CA LYS A 99 10.70 -6.72 -5.68
C LYS A 99 10.71 -5.96 -7.01
N ARG A 100 11.76 -6.12 -7.82
CA ARG A 100 11.85 -5.53 -9.17
C ARG A 100 10.75 -6.02 -10.13
N ALA A 101 10.16 -7.19 -9.88
CA ALA A 101 9.07 -7.75 -10.69
C ALA A 101 7.69 -7.15 -10.36
N VAL A 102 7.55 -6.37 -9.28
CA VAL A 102 6.28 -5.76 -8.85
C VAL A 102 5.51 -5.09 -10.00
N PRO A 103 6.11 -4.22 -10.85
CA PRO A 103 5.37 -3.59 -11.94
C PRO A 103 4.77 -4.60 -12.93
N ALA A 104 5.54 -5.61 -13.33
CA ALA A 104 5.08 -6.64 -14.26
C ALA A 104 3.94 -7.49 -13.66
N VAL A 105 4.00 -7.76 -12.35
CA VAL A 105 2.92 -8.48 -11.64
C VAL A 105 1.64 -7.63 -11.56
N ILE A 106 1.77 -6.32 -11.32
CA ILE A 106 0.64 -5.37 -11.34
C ILE A 106 0.00 -5.34 -12.73
N GLU A 107 0.79 -5.26 -13.80
CA GLU A 107 0.26 -5.28 -15.17
C GLU A 107 -0.56 -6.55 -15.46
N VAL A 108 -0.12 -7.70 -14.94
CA VAL A 108 -0.88 -8.96 -15.07
C VAL A 108 -2.17 -8.92 -14.25
N MET A 109 -2.13 -8.37 -13.04
CA MET A 109 -3.33 -8.21 -12.19
C MET A 109 -4.37 -7.33 -12.87
N GLU A 110 -3.95 -6.19 -13.43
CA GLU A 110 -4.83 -5.27 -14.15
C GLU A 110 -5.39 -5.89 -15.43
N ARG A 111 -4.57 -6.67 -16.16
CA ARG A 111 -4.99 -7.36 -17.39
C ARG A 111 -6.05 -8.42 -17.12
N TYR A 112 -5.88 -9.20 -16.05
CA TYR A 112 -6.77 -10.32 -15.70
C TYR A 112 -7.76 -9.94 -14.60
N ASN A 113 -8.18 -8.68 -14.53
CA ASN A 113 -9.04 -8.12 -13.47
C ASN A 113 -10.31 -8.98 -13.19
N TYR A 114 -10.14 -9.99 -12.35
CA TYR A 114 -11.10 -10.98 -11.90
C TYR A 114 -10.77 -11.26 -10.43
N GLU A 115 -11.79 -11.42 -9.59
CA GLU A 115 -11.65 -11.59 -8.15
C GLU A 115 -10.56 -12.61 -7.78
N ASP A 116 -10.63 -13.84 -8.30
CA ASP A 116 -9.67 -14.90 -7.97
C ASP A 116 -8.23 -14.58 -8.41
N SER A 117 -8.04 -13.87 -9.53
CA SER A 117 -6.71 -13.50 -10.03
C SER A 117 -6.11 -12.40 -9.15
N THR A 118 -6.88 -11.33 -8.90
CA THR A 118 -6.50 -10.24 -8.00
C THR A 118 -6.13 -10.78 -6.62
N ARG A 119 -6.91 -11.73 -6.13
CA ARG A 119 -6.71 -12.42 -4.86
C ARG A 119 -5.34 -13.12 -4.78
N ASN A 120 -5.04 -13.98 -5.75
CA ASN A 120 -3.77 -14.72 -5.76
C ASN A 120 -2.58 -13.78 -5.97
N LEU A 121 -2.68 -12.82 -6.89
CA LEU A 121 -1.60 -11.88 -7.19
C LEU A 121 -1.36 -10.90 -6.04
N ALA A 122 -2.36 -10.55 -5.23
CA ALA A 122 -2.16 -9.73 -4.03
C ALA A 122 -1.21 -10.42 -3.03
N THR A 123 -1.37 -11.73 -2.83
CA THR A 123 -0.46 -12.53 -2.00
C THR A 123 0.95 -12.55 -2.58
N ILE A 124 1.10 -12.70 -3.90
CA ILE A 124 2.41 -12.62 -4.56
C ILE A 124 3.05 -11.25 -4.32
N LEU A 125 2.33 -10.16 -4.62
CA LEU A 125 2.81 -8.78 -4.47
C LEU A 125 3.29 -8.48 -3.05
N TYR A 126 2.52 -8.91 -2.04
CA TYR A 126 2.89 -8.78 -0.65
C TYR A 126 4.21 -9.52 -0.34
N ASN A 127 4.33 -10.78 -0.77
CA ASN A 127 5.51 -11.61 -0.52
C ASN A 127 6.77 -11.08 -1.22
N ILE A 128 6.64 -10.56 -2.43
CA ILE A 128 7.77 -9.96 -3.16
C ILE A 128 8.12 -8.55 -2.70
N GLY A 129 7.41 -8.00 -1.71
CA GLY A 129 7.73 -6.72 -1.10
C GLY A 129 7.26 -5.51 -1.92
N CYS A 130 6.07 -5.60 -2.52
CA CYS A 130 5.36 -4.43 -3.04
C CYS A 130 5.07 -3.47 -1.89
N ASP A 131 5.54 -2.23 -1.98
CA ASP A 131 5.33 -1.25 -0.88
C ASP A 131 3.91 -0.69 -0.90
N ASP A 132 3.44 -0.33 -2.10
CA ASP A 132 2.15 0.29 -2.35
C ASP A 132 1.10 -0.76 -2.72
N ILE A 133 -0.14 -0.59 -2.28
CA ILE A 133 -1.23 -1.51 -2.57
C ILE A 133 -1.93 -1.08 -3.86
N PRO A 134 -2.03 -1.94 -4.90
CA PRO A 134 -2.79 -1.61 -6.09
C PRO A 134 -4.28 -1.36 -5.79
N SER A 135 -4.91 -0.44 -6.51
CA SER A 135 -6.32 -0.07 -6.29
C SER A 135 -7.28 -1.26 -6.34
N LEU A 136 -7.04 -2.23 -7.23
CA LEU A 136 -7.83 -3.47 -7.33
C LEU A 136 -7.82 -4.29 -6.03
N VAL A 137 -6.73 -4.25 -5.27
CA VAL A 137 -6.61 -4.95 -3.98
C VAL A 137 -7.43 -4.20 -2.91
N HIS A 138 -7.40 -2.86 -2.92
CA HIS A 138 -8.26 -2.05 -2.05
C HIS A 138 -9.75 -2.28 -2.32
N GLU A 139 -10.15 -2.35 -3.60
CA GLU A 139 -11.51 -2.63 -4.02
C GLU A 139 -11.94 -4.03 -3.58
N LEU A 140 -11.12 -5.04 -3.85
CA LEU A 140 -11.41 -6.41 -3.47
C LEU A 140 -11.53 -6.57 -1.94
N HIS A 141 -10.69 -5.92 -1.15
CA HIS A 141 -10.80 -5.97 0.31
C HIS A 141 -12.10 -5.34 0.83
N LYS A 142 -12.60 -4.27 0.20
CA LYS A 142 -13.90 -3.66 0.56
C LYS A 142 -15.06 -4.59 0.27
N GLU A 143 -14.96 -5.41 -0.79
CA GLU A 143 -16.00 -6.37 -1.17
C GLU A 143 -15.90 -7.68 -0.38
N ASN A 144 -14.68 -8.07 0.02
CA ASN A 144 -14.37 -9.35 0.62
C ASN A 144 -13.46 -9.18 1.86
N GLU A 145 -14.07 -8.71 2.95
CA GLU A 145 -13.37 -8.33 4.20
C GLU A 145 -12.50 -9.47 4.78
N PHE A 146 -12.92 -10.73 4.60
CA PHE A 146 -12.33 -11.88 5.29
C PHE A 146 -11.05 -12.44 4.66
N TYR A 147 -10.84 -12.29 3.34
CA TYR A 147 -9.78 -13.06 2.68
C TYR A 147 -8.36 -12.52 2.96
N MET A 148 -8.20 -11.20 3.05
CA MET A 148 -6.86 -10.59 3.16
C MET A 148 -6.47 -10.20 4.59
N GLU A 149 -7.26 -10.58 5.61
CA GLU A 149 -7.06 -10.14 7.00
C GLU A 149 -5.65 -10.46 7.52
N GLU A 150 -5.02 -11.55 7.04
CA GLU A 150 -3.70 -11.97 7.52
C GLU A 150 -2.58 -10.97 7.19
N PHE A 151 -2.67 -10.24 6.08
CA PHE A 151 -1.57 -9.37 5.62
C PHE A 151 -1.99 -7.96 5.19
N TYR A 152 -3.23 -7.74 4.76
CA TYR A 152 -3.66 -6.44 4.23
C TYR A 152 -3.58 -5.32 5.27
N ASP A 153 -3.98 -5.59 6.51
CA ASP A 153 -3.92 -4.60 7.60
C ASP A 153 -2.50 -4.11 7.91
N GLN A 154 -1.52 -4.99 7.71
CA GLN A 154 -0.11 -4.64 7.86
C GLN A 154 0.40 -3.93 6.61
N TRP A 155 0.11 -4.47 5.43
CA TRP A 155 0.56 -3.95 4.14
C TRP A 155 0.03 -2.53 3.87
N SER A 156 -1.26 -2.30 4.12
CA SER A 156 -1.96 -1.05 3.81
C SER A 156 -1.47 0.15 4.61
N LYS A 157 -0.70 -0.09 5.67
CA LYS A 157 -0.11 0.96 6.51
C LYS A 157 1.34 1.28 6.14
N GLN A 158 2.02 0.43 5.35
CA GLN A 158 3.45 0.56 5.07
C GLN A 158 3.76 1.82 4.27
N ALA A 159 3.23 1.93 3.04
CA ALA A 159 3.46 3.11 2.20
C ALA A 159 2.94 4.41 2.85
N PRO A 160 1.75 4.44 3.48
CA PRO A 160 1.33 5.62 4.24
C PRO A 160 2.26 6.00 5.38
N ALA A 161 2.81 5.04 6.13
CA ALA A 161 3.73 5.33 7.24
C ALA A 161 5.04 5.94 6.74
N VAL A 162 5.58 5.45 5.61
CA VAL A 162 6.76 6.05 4.97
C VAL A 162 6.47 7.47 4.51
N ARG A 163 5.32 7.68 3.85
CA ARG A 163 4.92 9.02 3.37
C ARG A 163 4.64 9.99 4.53
N TRP A 164 4.10 9.50 5.64
CA TRP A 164 3.91 10.26 6.87
C TRP A 164 5.24 10.78 7.46
N ALA A 165 6.30 9.96 7.42
CA ALA A 165 7.62 10.42 7.88
C ALA A 165 8.11 11.63 7.06
N TYR A 166 7.89 11.61 5.74
CA TYR A 166 8.21 12.74 4.87
C TYR A 166 7.29 13.95 5.12
N PHE A 167 5.99 13.72 5.35
CA PHE A 167 5.04 14.77 5.75
C PHE A 167 5.53 15.50 7.01
N LEU A 168 5.94 14.75 8.04
CA LEU A 168 6.41 15.32 9.29
C LEU A 168 7.69 16.11 9.12
N ASP A 169 8.70 15.55 8.43
CA ASP A 169 9.95 16.26 8.15
C ASP A 169 9.68 17.59 7.41
N ARG A 170 8.79 17.57 6.41
CA ARG A 170 8.40 18.79 5.70
C ARG A 170 7.69 19.79 6.62
N PHE A 171 6.80 19.33 7.48
CA PHE A 171 6.08 20.18 8.42
C PHE A 171 7.00 20.83 9.45
N GLU A 172 8.00 20.11 9.93
CA GLU A 172 8.96 20.63 10.92
C GLU A 172 9.88 21.69 10.32
N ASN A 173 10.32 21.49 9.08
CA ASN A 173 11.23 22.42 8.40
C ASN A 173 10.51 23.60 7.72
N PHE A 174 9.27 23.40 7.23
CA PHE A 174 8.53 24.39 6.45
C PHE A 174 7.02 24.45 6.83
N PRO A 175 6.68 24.74 8.09
CA PRO A 175 5.29 24.66 8.57
C PRO A 175 4.33 25.63 7.86
N GLU A 176 4.82 26.79 7.40
CA GLU A 176 3.99 27.80 6.74
C GLU A 176 3.45 27.34 5.39
N ASP A 177 4.13 26.39 4.72
CA ASP A 177 3.70 25.84 3.44
C ASP A 177 2.37 25.11 3.56
N PHE A 178 2.09 24.50 4.71
CA PHE A 178 0.87 23.74 4.98
C PHE A 178 -0.38 24.62 5.08
N ALA A 179 -0.26 25.94 4.91
CA ALA A 179 -1.42 26.81 4.66
C ALA A 179 -2.00 26.66 3.25
N ARG A 180 -1.27 26.02 2.33
CA ARG A 180 -1.63 25.78 0.93
C ARG A 180 -2.18 24.37 0.78
N SER A 181 -3.34 24.20 0.16
CA SER A 181 -3.98 22.89 0.04
C SER A 181 -3.22 21.95 -0.90
N GLU A 182 -2.49 22.50 -1.87
CA GLU A 182 -1.67 21.73 -2.82
C GLU A 182 -0.57 20.95 -2.10
N ILE A 183 0.00 21.51 -1.02
CA ILE A 183 0.99 20.82 -0.20
C ILE A 183 0.37 19.60 0.49
N TRP A 184 -0.90 19.68 0.89
CA TRP A 184 -1.61 18.53 1.46
C TRP A 184 -1.97 17.50 0.39
N GLU A 185 -2.41 17.93 -0.79
CA GLU A 185 -2.66 17.06 -1.94
C GLU A 185 -1.42 16.21 -2.28
N ASP A 186 -0.26 16.85 -2.33
CA ASP A 186 1.02 16.21 -2.67
C ASP A 186 1.53 15.28 -1.56
N LEU A 187 1.19 15.53 -0.30
CA LEU A 187 1.75 14.78 0.83
C LEU A 187 0.82 13.72 1.38
N LEU A 188 -0.49 13.92 1.36
CA LEU A 188 -1.46 12.92 1.83
C LEU A 188 -1.38 11.66 0.97
N TYR A 189 -1.59 10.51 1.62
CA TYR A 189 -1.72 9.25 0.92
C TYR A 189 -3.20 9.02 0.62
N ASP A 190 -3.55 8.99 -0.66
CA ASP A 190 -4.93 8.93 -1.13
C ASP A 190 -5.55 7.53 -1.04
N SER A 191 -5.80 7.09 0.19
CA SER A 191 -6.56 5.88 0.47
C SER A 191 -7.16 5.95 1.87
N GLU A 192 -8.20 5.16 2.13
CA GLU A 192 -8.80 5.11 3.48
C GLU A 192 -7.81 4.62 4.56
N PRO A 193 -7.01 3.55 4.34
CA PRO A 193 -5.93 3.18 5.25
C PRO A 193 -4.89 4.30 5.43
N GLY A 194 -4.57 5.01 4.34
CA GLY A 194 -3.71 6.18 4.37
C GLY A 194 -4.24 7.26 5.31
N PHE A 195 -5.47 7.70 5.08
CA PHE A 195 -6.14 8.68 5.94
C PHE A 195 -6.19 8.25 7.40
N LEU A 196 -6.37 6.96 7.69
CA LEU A 196 -6.33 6.44 9.05
C LEU A 196 -4.95 6.64 9.70
N VAL A 197 -3.87 6.30 8.99
CA VAL A 197 -2.49 6.49 9.47
C VAL A 197 -2.22 7.97 9.76
N TYR A 198 -2.64 8.87 8.88
CA TYR A 198 -2.46 10.32 9.09
C TYR A 198 -3.26 10.82 10.28
N TYR A 199 -4.54 10.47 10.38
CA TYR A 199 -5.40 10.83 11.51
C TYR A 199 -4.79 10.39 12.84
N GLU A 200 -4.39 9.13 12.96
CA GLU A 200 -3.84 8.60 14.21
C GLU A 200 -2.52 9.26 14.61
N ASN A 201 -1.63 9.51 13.64
CA ASN A 201 -0.36 10.14 13.95
C ASN A 201 -0.50 11.63 14.29
N ILE A 202 -1.39 12.36 13.61
CA ILE A 202 -1.71 13.76 13.97
C ILE A 202 -2.23 13.81 15.40
N GLU A 203 -3.18 12.94 15.75
CA GLU A 203 -3.80 12.92 17.08
C GLU A 203 -2.84 12.52 18.21
N LYS A 204 -1.79 11.74 17.90
CA LYS A 204 -0.73 11.34 18.85
C LYS A 204 0.44 12.33 18.88
N SER A 205 0.52 13.28 17.95
CA SER A 205 1.65 14.19 17.79
C SER A 205 1.71 15.27 18.87
N ILE A 206 2.93 15.62 19.30
CA ILE A 206 3.15 16.81 20.13
C ILE A 206 2.78 18.11 19.41
N ASN A 207 2.82 18.12 18.07
CA ASN A 207 2.48 19.25 17.22
C ASN A 207 1.02 19.21 16.74
N ARG A 208 0.16 18.36 17.32
CA ARG A 208 -1.22 18.11 16.88
C ARG A 208 -1.99 19.37 16.54
N ASN A 209 -2.03 20.34 17.45
CA ASN A 209 -2.80 21.58 17.23
C ASN A 209 -2.22 22.42 16.09
N ARG A 210 -0.89 22.50 15.97
CA ARG A 210 -0.24 23.23 14.87
C ARG A 210 -0.59 22.61 13.52
N ILE A 211 -0.53 21.29 13.43
CA ILE A 211 -0.87 20.55 12.20
C ILE A 211 -2.37 20.74 11.88
N PHE A 212 -3.24 20.61 12.88
CA PHE A 212 -4.68 20.77 12.71
C PHE A 212 -5.06 22.18 12.24
N TYR A 213 -4.50 23.24 12.82
CA TYR A 213 -4.78 24.61 12.37
C TYR A 213 -4.21 24.92 10.99
N ALA A 214 -3.04 24.37 10.64
CA ALA A 214 -2.52 24.45 9.28
C ALA A 214 -3.49 23.78 8.29
N PHE A 215 -4.03 22.62 8.65
CA PHE A 215 -5.04 21.91 7.85
C PHE A 215 -6.31 22.75 7.64
N LEU A 216 -6.87 23.34 8.70
CA LEU A 216 -8.02 24.23 8.58
C LEU A 216 -7.73 25.45 7.68
N LYS A 217 -6.52 26.00 7.75
CA LYS A 217 -6.09 27.12 6.90
C LYS A 217 -6.01 26.71 5.44
N ALA A 218 -5.49 25.51 5.15
CA ALA A 218 -5.48 24.95 3.80
C ALA A 218 -6.90 24.76 3.25
N LEU A 219 -7.80 24.15 4.04
CA LEU A 219 -9.19 23.95 3.64
C LEU A 219 -9.95 25.26 3.39
N LYS A 220 -9.56 26.34 4.08
CA LYS A 220 -10.20 27.64 3.92
C LYS A 220 -9.85 28.32 2.60
N ASN A 221 -8.64 28.12 2.07
CA ASN A 221 -8.13 28.95 0.97
C ASN A 221 -8.51 28.43 -0.42
N ASP A 222 -8.51 27.10 -0.62
CA ASP A 222 -9.00 26.39 -1.81
C ASP A 222 -8.76 24.88 -1.61
N PRO A 223 -9.72 24.11 -1.08
CA PRO A 223 -9.48 22.70 -0.77
C PRO A 223 -9.40 21.86 -2.06
N GLN A 224 -8.23 21.27 -2.29
CA GLN A 224 -8.02 20.25 -3.31
C GLN A 224 -8.77 18.94 -2.94
N ASP A 225 -8.89 18.01 -3.89
CA ASP A 225 -9.73 16.82 -3.76
C ASP A 225 -9.30 15.89 -2.60
N VAL A 226 -8.01 15.56 -2.49
CA VAL A 226 -7.52 14.64 -1.45
C VAL A 226 -7.66 15.25 -0.04
N PRO A 227 -7.23 16.49 0.23
CA PRO A 227 -7.48 17.18 1.50
C PRO A 227 -8.97 17.29 1.84
N PHE A 228 -9.84 17.49 0.84
CA PHE A 228 -11.28 17.54 1.03
C PHE A 228 -11.83 16.18 1.51
N ARG A 229 -11.46 15.09 0.83
CA ARG A 229 -11.85 13.73 1.23
C ARG A 229 -11.25 13.33 2.59
N PHE A 230 -10.01 13.72 2.85
CA PHE A 230 -9.39 13.54 4.15
C PHE A 230 -10.13 14.32 5.25
N ALA A 231 -10.59 15.55 4.99
CA ALA A 231 -11.34 16.35 5.95
C ALA A 231 -12.67 15.69 6.32
N LEU A 232 -13.39 15.13 5.34
CA LEU A 232 -14.61 14.36 5.57
C LEU A 232 -14.34 13.12 6.44
N PHE A 233 -13.28 12.37 6.12
CA PHE A 233 -12.85 11.22 6.91
C PHE A 233 -12.50 11.63 8.35
N TYR A 234 -11.73 12.71 8.52
CA TYR A 234 -11.31 13.24 9.81
C TYR A 234 -12.51 13.64 10.67
N ALA A 235 -13.48 14.37 10.09
CA ALA A 235 -14.70 14.76 10.78
C ALA A 235 -15.52 13.53 11.26
N GLU A 236 -15.57 12.46 10.47
CA GLU A 236 -16.22 11.22 10.88
C GLU A 236 -15.47 10.52 12.03
N LYS A 237 -14.14 10.50 12.02
CA LYS A 237 -13.34 9.95 13.14
C LYS A 237 -13.53 10.77 14.41
N LEU A 238 -13.54 12.11 14.34
CA LEU A 238 -13.84 12.97 15.48
C LEU A 238 -15.24 12.70 16.06
N ARG A 239 -16.26 12.55 15.21
CA ARG A 239 -17.62 12.17 15.65
C ARG A 239 -17.60 10.87 16.45
N ASN A 240 -16.92 9.85 15.94
CA ASN A 240 -16.83 8.54 16.59
C ASN A 240 -16.04 8.62 17.91
N LYS A 241 -15.03 9.50 17.99
CA LYS A 241 -14.27 9.79 19.21
C LYS A 241 -15.12 10.51 20.27
N ALA A 242 -15.89 11.53 19.88
CA ALA A 242 -16.78 12.28 20.77
C ALA A 242 -17.83 11.38 21.45
N ARG A 243 -18.35 10.37 20.74
CA ARG A 243 -19.28 9.37 21.31
C ARG A 243 -18.67 8.60 22.49
N LYS A 244 -17.35 8.41 22.49
CA LYS A 244 -16.62 7.62 23.49
C LYS A 244 -15.99 8.47 24.59
N ASN A 245 -15.67 9.73 24.31
CA ASN A 245 -14.97 10.63 25.24
C ASN A 245 -15.86 11.80 25.68
N ARG A 246 -16.53 11.62 26.83
CA ARG A 246 -17.47 12.61 27.38
C ARG A 246 -16.78 13.85 27.96
N GLU A 247 -15.56 13.70 28.47
CA GLU A 247 -14.82 14.78 29.12
C GLU A 247 -14.39 15.86 28.11
N ASN A 248 -13.91 15.44 26.95
CA ASN A 248 -13.47 16.35 25.87
C ASN A 248 -14.52 16.54 24.78
N PHE A 249 -15.80 16.27 25.09
CA PHE A 249 -16.87 16.24 24.10
C PHE A 249 -16.99 17.56 23.32
N PHE A 250 -17.10 18.70 24.02
CA PHE A 250 -17.33 19.99 23.39
C PHE A 250 -16.15 20.42 22.51
N GLN A 251 -14.91 20.20 22.96
CA GLN A 251 -13.71 20.46 22.16
C GLN A 251 -13.68 19.62 20.87
N ILE A 252 -13.95 18.31 20.96
CA ILE A 252 -13.94 17.41 19.78
C ILE A 252 -15.04 17.83 18.79
N ILE A 253 -16.23 18.16 19.30
CA ILE A 253 -17.35 18.63 18.47
C ILE A 253 -17.03 19.99 17.86
N SER A 254 -16.34 20.88 18.59
CA SER A 254 -15.92 22.18 18.11
C SER A 254 -15.05 22.07 16.86
N GLU A 255 -14.05 21.18 16.90
CA GLU A 255 -13.13 20.91 15.79
C GLU A 255 -13.84 20.27 14.59
N MET A 256 -14.69 19.27 14.84
CA MET A 256 -15.52 18.66 13.79
C MET A 256 -16.41 19.71 13.11
N THR A 257 -16.99 20.61 13.89
CA THR A 257 -17.84 21.70 13.39
C THR A 257 -17.05 22.65 12.50
N GLU A 258 -15.82 22.99 12.86
CA GLU A 258 -14.97 23.87 12.05
C GLU A 258 -14.64 23.25 10.69
N ILE A 259 -14.29 21.96 10.65
CA ILE A 259 -14.09 21.25 9.40
C ILE A 259 -15.37 21.32 8.55
N LEU A 260 -16.51 20.88 9.09
CA LEU A 260 -17.76 20.82 8.33
C LEU A 260 -18.23 22.21 7.85
N LYS A 261 -17.98 23.27 8.62
CA LYS A 261 -18.25 24.65 8.21
C LYS A 261 -17.46 25.04 6.98
N LEU A 262 -16.16 24.73 6.95
CA LEU A 262 -15.29 25.04 5.81
C LEU A 262 -15.71 24.25 4.58
N LEU A 263 -15.98 22.95 4.72
CA LEU A 263 -16.38 22.11 3.59
C LEU A 263 -17.72 22.52 2.98
N ASN A 264 -18.69 22.97 3.81
CA ASN A 264 -20.00 23.42 3.35
C ASN A 264 -19.96 24.68 2.47
N VAL A 265 -18.84 25.41 2.43
CA VAL A 265 -18.64 26.55 1.52
C VAL A 265 -18.41 26.07 0.09
N TYR A 266 -17.72 24.94 -0.07
CA TYR A 266 -17.24 24.44 -1.36
C TYR A 266 -18.18 23.39 -1.97
N GLU A 267 -18.72 22.48 -1.15
CA GLU A 267 -19.63 21.45 -1.62
C GLU A 267 -20.84 21.31 -0.68
N LYS A 268 -21.99 20.96 -1.26
CA LYS A 268 -23.22 20.76 -0.50
C LYS A 268 -23.10 19.47 0.33
N LEU A 269 -22.96 19.64 1.64
CA LEU A 269 -22.98 18.54 2.59
C LEU A 269 -24.22 17.65 2.43
N ASN A 270 -24.05 16.34 2.62
CA ASN A 270 -25.15 15.40 2.65
C ASN A 270 -26.03 15.60 3.90
N SER A 271 -27.21 14.98 3.93
CA SER A 271 -28.18 15.15 5.03
C SER A 271 -27.57 14.81 6.40
N LYS A 272 -26.78 13.74 6.47
CA LYS A 272 -26.11 13.29 7.69
C LYS A 272 -25.07 14.29 8.19
N GLN A 273 -24.23 14.81 7.30
CA GLN A 273 -23.20 15.81 7.60
C GLN A 273 -23.82 17.15 8.04
N LYS A 274 -24.94 17.56 7.43
CA LYS A 274 -25.68 18.77 7.84
C LYS A 274 -26.20 18.69 9.26
N VAL A 275 -26.81 17.56 9.62
CA VAL A 275 -27.27 17.31 11.00
C VAL A 275 -26.10 17.44 11.98
N TYR A 276 -24.92 16.91 11.64
CA TYR A 276 -23.75 17.04 12.52
C TYR A 276 -23.21 18.46 12.63
N LEU A 277 -23.22 19.22 11.54
CA LEU A 277 -22.87 20.63 11.56
C LEU A 277 -23.84 21.43 12.46
N GLU A 278 -25.14 21.20 12.34
CA GLU A 278 -26.17 21.84 13.17
C GLU A 278 -26.01 21.47 14.65
N CYS A 279 -25.88 20.18 14.98
CA CYS A 279 -25.61 19.73 16.34
C CYS A 279 -24.34 20.36 16.92
N GLY A 280 -23.30 20.50 16.10
CA GLY A 280 -22.04 21.10 16.50
C GLY A 280 -22.13 22.60 16.79
N ILE A 281 -22.89 23.34 15.96
CA ILE A 281 -23.20 24.76 16.22
C ILE A 281 -23.95 24.91 17.55
N VAL A 282 -24.96 24.07 17.79
CA VAL A 282 -25.73 24.10 19.04
C VAL A 282 -24.84 23.77 20.24
N ALA A 283 -23.98 22.76 20.13
CA ALA A 283 -23.06 22.38 21.20
C ALA A 283 -22.10 23.52 21.58
N LYS A 284 -21.56 24.25 20.59
CA LYS A 284 -20.73 25.45 20.84
C LYS A 284 -21.51 26.54 21.59
N SER A 285 -22.77 26.78 21.22
CA SER A 285 -23.61 27.77 21.92
C SER A 285 -23.90 27.36 23.37
N ILE A 286 -24.11 26.07 23.62
CA ILE A 286 -24.31 25.54 24.98
C ILE A 286 -23.04 25.69 25.82
N GLU A 287 -21.88 25.34 25.26
CA GLU A 287 -20.60 25.49 25.95
C GLU A 287 -20.34 26.96 26.35
N ALA A 288 -20.54 27.90 25.42
CA ALA A 288 -20.40 29.33 25.70
C ALA A 288 -21.32 29.79 26.84
N PHE A 289 -22.60 29.39 26.81
CA PHE A 289 -23.55 29.71 27.87
C PHE A 289 -23.13 29.15 29.25
N LEU A 290 -22.61 27.92 29.29
CA LEU A 290 -22.16 27.29 30.54
C LEU A 290 -20.94 28.00 31.13
N LEU A 291 -20.01 28.46 30.28
CA LEU A 291 -18.84 29.23 30.70
C LEU A 291 -19.22 30.62 31.23
N GLU A 292 -20.10 31.35 30.53
CA GLU A 292 -20.62 32.64 31.00
C GLU A 292 -21.30 32.54 32.38
N LYS A 293 -21.97 31.40 32.65
CA LYS A 293 -22.63 31.17 33.93
C LYS A 293 -21.65 30.84 35.07
N ALA A 294 -20.50 30.24 34.75
CA ALA A 294 -19.44 29.99 35.72
C ALA A 294 -18.73 31.30 36.12
N ASP A 295 -18.43 32.15 35.13
CA ASP A 295 -17.82 33.47 35.36
C ASP A 295 -18.74 34.46 36.09
N ALA A 296 -20.06 34.25 36.03
CA ALA A 296 -21.06 35.08 36.74
C ALA A 296 -21.31 34.68 38.21
N LEU A 297 -20.68 33.60 38.68
CA LEU A 297 -20.81 33.07 40.05
C LEU A 297 -19.56 33.28 40.91
N ASP A 298 -18.51 33.90 40.35
CA ASP A 298 -17.34 34.47 41.07
C ASP A 298 -17.54 35.98 41.32
#